data_AF-A0A3B6JHM1-F1
#
_entry.id   AF-A0A3B6JHM1-F1
#
_cell.length_a   1.000
_cell.length_b   1.000
_cell.length_c   1.000
_cell.angle_alpha   90.00
_cell.angle_beta   90.00
_cell.angle_gamma   90.00
#
_symmetry.space_group_name_H-M   'P 1'
#
loop_
_entity.id
_entity.type
_entity.pdbx_description
1 polymer ?
#
loop_
_entity_poly.entity_id
_entity_poly.type
_entity_poly.pdbx_seq_one_letter_code
_entity_poly.pdbx_strand_id
1 'polypeptide(L)'
;MQPFDLRSKGSQKPVSWENGKPLPCRSHAGSSLLLVPARPSILRRFAPSRPVHSHYGSSTNPNPPPKSMASQISTIGGEYKVRTITGDEFNVIYTRSSATVKGCLSRFRRMFENSNGEWVAGLDVEYTTVLGREKDLKDEERKKPAVIQVCVHNVCLVYHICHADVECQDFKNFLKDKTVKFVTVDFKNDKEVLGRIGLVVGNPFDLQNNRLVPSRQPSMLTLAGAMVHPSYRKLEKPHYTFHRHAWQRNVLDIDHIHYAAMDGYLCFNIYKGWMKSNSQVCGSSKEVSAKRKRDKNEVEDVDEDSE
;
A
#
# COMPACT_ATOMS: atom_id res chain seq x y z
N MET A 1 64.90 -5.55 0.16
CA MET A 1 64.23 -4.27 0.42
C MET A 1 63.26 -4.46 1.58
N GLN A 2 63.44 -3.67 2.64
CA GLN A 2 62.54 -3.46 3.79
C GLN A 2 61.94 -2.04 3.67
N PRO A 3 61.07 -1.54 4.57
CA PRO A 3 59.97 -2.15 5.35
C PRO A 3 58.72 -1.20 5.40
N PHE A 4 57.67 -1.53 6.17
CA PHE A 4 57.29 -0.74 7.36
C PHE A 4 56.16 -1.42 8.15
N ASP A 5 56.39 -1.47 9.45
CA ASP A 5 55.60 -2.02 10.54
C ASP A 5 55.04 -0.84 11.36
N LEU A 6 53.92 -1.01 12.08
CA LEU A 6 53.68 -0.36 13.37
C LEU A 6 52.40 -0.88 14.04
N ARG A 7 52.61 -1.34 15.28
CA ARG A 7 51.67 -1.91 16.24
C ARG A 7 51.49 -0.91 17.39
N SER A 8 50.26 -0.72 17.89
CA SER A 8 49.94 -0.31 19.27
C SER A 8 48.44 -0.59 19.52
N LYS A 9 48.02 -1.64 20.23
CA LYS A 9 47.91 -1.87 21.70
C LYS A 9 47.00 -0.89 22.47
N GLY A 10 45.99 -1.45 23.14
CA GLY A 10 45.13 -0.84 24.18
C GLY A 10 43.66 -1.23 23.98
N SER A 11 43.17 -2.42 24.34
CA SER A 11 42.87 -3.00 25.67
C SER A 11 41.47 -2.71 26.21
N GLN A 12 40.73 -3.82 26.43
CA GLN A 12 39.65 -4.11 27.38
C GLN A 12 38.16 -3.73 27.12
N LYS A 13 37.35 -4.81 27.19
CA LYS A 13 35.88 -4.99 27.23
C LYS A 13 35.35 -4.80 28.69
N PRO A 14 34.15 -5.28 29.09
CA PRO A 14 32.76 -5.23 28.58
C PRO A 14 31.79 -4.64 29.67
N VAL A 15 30.45 -4.72 29.51
CA VAL A 15 29.48 -5.31 30.48
C VAL A 15 28.03 -4.80 30.27
N SER A 16 27.10 -5.76 30.39
CA SER A 16 25.63 -5.79 30.40
C SER A 16 24.92 -4.81 31.35
N TRP A 17 23.59 -4.62 31.20
CA TRP A 17 22.65 -4.69 32.35
C TRP A 17 21.21 -5.06 31.91
N GLU A 18 20.69 -6.10 32.54
CA GLU A 18 19.27 -6.47 32.64
C GLU A 18 18.59 -5.72 33.80
N ASN A 19 17.28 -5.45 33.62
CA ASN A 19 16.15 -5.48 34.57
C ASN A 19 16.14 -4.65 35.88
N GLY A 20 15.00 -3.96 36.12
CA GLY A 20 14.48 -3.69 37.47
C GLY A 20 13.72 -2.37 37.69
N LYS A 21 12.40 -2.43 37.94
CA LYS A 21 11.55 -1.35 38.53
C LYS A 21 11.66 -1.39 40.10
N PRO A 22 10.92 -0.57 40.92
CA PRO A 22 10.89 0.91 41.06
C PRO A 22 10.89 1.44 42.56
N LEU A 23 10.89 2.79 42.74
CA LEU A 23 10.45 3.65 43.90
C LEU A 23 11.31 3.72 45.21
N PRO A 24 11.14 4.72 46.16
CA PRO A 24 10.54 6.09 46.15
C PRO A 24 11.31 7.20 46.98
N CYS A 25 10.69 8.40 47.06
CA CYS A 25 10.64 9.39 48.19
C CYS A 25 11.53 10.68 48.24
N ARG A 26 10.81 11.84 48.29
CA ARG A 26 10.87 13.11 49.08
C ARG A 26 12.24 13.56 49.67
N SER A 27 12.62 14.86 49.75
CA SER A 27 11.92 16.04 50.33
C SER A 27 12.75 17.35 50.20
N HIS A 28 12.06 18.52 50.19
CA HIS A 28 12.31 19.87 50.81
C HIS A 28 13.71 20.51 50.79
N ALA A 29 13.99 21.83 50.77
CA ALA A 29 13.34 23.16 50.84
C ALA A 29 14.43 24.17 50.37
N GLY A 30 14.30 25.48 50.10
CA GLY A 30 13.24 26.48 50.15
C GLY A 30 13.86 27.90 50.00
N SER A 31 12.99 28.90 49.75
CA SER A 31 13.13 30.38 49.89
C SER A 31 14.15 31.14 49.01
N SER A 32 13.97 32.40 48.58
CA SER A 32 12.90 33.44 48.59
C SER A 32 13.47 34.61 47.75
N LEU A 33 12.75 35.35 46.89
CA LEU A 33 12.16 36.68 47.14
C LEU A 33 11.65 37.23 45.78
N LEU A 34 10.34 37.42 45.61
CA LEU A 34 9.58 38.69 45.53
C LEU A 34 9.90 39.66 44.38
N LEU A 35 8.93 39.85 43.47
CA LEU A 35 8.27 41.15 43.16
C LEU A 35 7.13 40.96 42.14
N VAL A 36 5.92 41.40 42.52
CA VAL A 36 4.67 41.55 41.74
C VAL A 36 4.05 42.87 42.24
N PRO A 37 3.53 43.80 41.40
CA PRO A 37 2.16 43.77 40.84
C PRO A 37 2.08 44.32 39.38
N ALA A 38 1.00 44.29 38.58
CA ALA A 38 -0.44 44.30 38.84
C ALA A 38 -1.27 43.69 37.66
N ARG A 39 -2.55 43.40 37.96
CA ARG A 39 -3.66 42.81 37.15
C ARG A 39 -4.50 43.93 36.45
N PRO A 40 -5.43 43.69 35.47
CA PRO A 40 -6.69 42.88 35.59
C PRO A 40 -7.07 41.98 34.36
N SER A 41 -7.56 40.73 34.54
CA SER A 41 -8.96 40.27 34.76
C SER A 41 -9.80 40.27 33.45
N ILE A 42 -10.47 39.22 32.93
CA ILE A 42 -11.57 38.39 33.48
C ILE A 42 -12.03 37.36 32.41
N LEU A 43 -12.29 36.10 32.84
CA LEU A 43 -13.43 35.16 32.55
C LEU A 43 -14.19 35.19 31.19
N ARG A 44 -14.85 34.14 30.66
CA ARG A 44 -15.16 32.73 31.01
C ARG A 44 -15.77 32.04 29.75
N ARG A 45 -15.64 30.71 29.73
CA ARG A 45 -16.35 29.63 29.00
C ARG A 45 -17.72 29.84 28.28
N PHE A 46 -17.85 28.99 27.23
CA PHE A 46 -18.99 28.15 26.72
C PHE A 46 -19.86 28.58 25.50
N ALA A 47 -19.77 27.72 24.46
CA ALA A 47 -20.84 27.20 23.55
C ALA A 47 -21.34 28.04 22.33
N PRO A 48 -21.91 27.36 21.29
CA PRO A 48 -21.65 27.63 19.86
C PRO A 48 -22.83 28.24 19.07
N SER A 49 -22.52 28.77 17.88
CA SER A 49 -23.50 29.05 16.82
C SER A 49 -22.84 29.05 15.43
N ARG A 50 -23.46 28.34 14.47
CA ARG A 50 -23.24 28.44 13.01
C ARG A 50 -24.07 29.62 12.44
N PRO A 51 -24.08 29.90 11.12
CA PRO A 51 -22.98 30.16 10.18
C PRO A 51 -23.23 31.45 9.34
N VAL A 52 -22.19 32.13 8.83
CA VAL A 52 -22.34 33.06 7.68
C VAL A 52 -21.07 33.02 6.80
N HIS A 53 -21.29 32.95 5.49
CA HIS A 53 -20.29 32.95 4.42
C HIS A 53 -19.53 34.27 4.28
N SER A 54 -18.24 34.20 3.94
CA SER A 54 -17.57 35.13 3.02
C SER A 54 -16.28 34.53 2.47
N HIS A 55 -16.08 34.68 1.16
CA HIS A 55 -14.92 34.32 0.35
C HIS A 55 -13.67 35.17 0.69
N TYR A 56 -12.41 34.96 0.26
CA TYR A 56 -11.74 34.20 -0.80
C TYR A 56 -10.24 34.12 -0.42
N GLY A 57 -9.54 33.03 -0.77
CA GLY A 57 -8.10 33.05 -1.16
C GLY A 57 -7.03 32.66 -0.11
N SER A 58 -6.53 31.43 -0.18
CA SER A 58 -5.16 31.13 -0.67
C SER A 58 -4.78 29.66 -0.41
N SER A 59 -3.97 29.14 -1.33
CA SER A 59 -3.63 27.76 -1.62
C SER A 59 -2.60 27.11 -0.67
N THR A 60 -2.63 25.77 -0.61
CA THR A 60 -1.48 24.81 -0.56
C THR A 60 -1.47 23.77 0.58
N ASN A 61 -2.22 22.67 0.40
CA ASN A 61 -1.80 21.28 0.66
C ASN A 61 -2.98 20.31 0.42
N PRO A 62 -2.90 19.29 -0.46
CA PRO A 62 -4.01 18.38 -0.64
C PRO A 62 -3.99 17.17 0.31
N ASN A 63 -3.22 17.20 1.40
CA ASN A 63 -3.57 16.61 2.72
C ASN A 63 -2.41 16.69 3.74
N PRO A 64 -2.50 17.52 4.80
CA PRO A 64 -1.80 17.24 6.05
C PRO A 64 -2.54 16.12 6.83
N PRO A 65 -1.87 15.40 7.75
CA PRO A 65 -2.54 14.41 8.59
C PRO A 65 -3.66 15.09 9.37
N PRO A 66 -4.86 14.48 9.49
CA PRO A 66 -6.01 15.14 10.07
C PRO A 66 -5.71 15.58 11.49
N LYS A 67 -5.73 16.90 11.75
CA LYS A 67 -5.62 17.44 13.10
C LYS A 67 -6.99 17.48 13.76
N SER A 68 -7.11 16.63 14.77
CA SER A 68 -8.04 16.66 15.91
C SER A 68 -9.39 15.96 15.75
N MET A 69 -9.73 15.22 16.82
CA MET A 69 -11.05 14.94 17.37
C MET A 69 -11.64 13.53 17.20
N ALA A 70 -11.95 12.96 18.37
CA ALA A 70 -12.97 11.96 18.66
C ALA A 70 -12.74 10.53 18.12
N SER A 71 -12.21 9.67 19.01
CA SER A 71 -12.54 8.24 19.16
C SER A 71 -13.24 7.61 17.95
N GLN A 72 -12.51 7.42 16.85
CA GLN A 72 -13.05 6.66 15.73
C GLN A 72 -13.03 5.18 16.10
N ILE A 73 -14.21 4.56 16.00
CA ILE A 73 -14.51 3.26 16.58
C ILE A 73 -13.52 2.22 16.06
N SER A 74 -12.69 1.74 16.98
CA SER A 74 -11.90 0.51 16.86
C SER A 74 -12.85 -0.63 16.45
N THR A 75 -12.87 -0.96 15.17
CA THR A 75 -13.79 -1.95 14.60
C THR A 75 -13.03 -3.23 14.25
N ILE A 76 -13.60 -4.38 14.60
CA ILE A 76 -12.99 -5.70 14.36
C ILE A 76 -13.13 -6.13 12.89
N GLY A 77 -14.05 -5.49 12.18
CA GLY A 77 -14.24 -5.51 10.73
C GLY A 77 -15.22 -4.41 10.33
N GLY A 78 -15.33 -4.13 9.03
CA GLY A 78 -16.23 -3.10 8.51
C GLY A 78 -16.18 -2.97 7.00
N GLU A 79 -17.20 -2.32 6.44
CA GLU A 79 -17.22 -1.88 5.06
C GLU A 79 -16.94 -0.38 5.00
N TYR A 80 -16.04 0.03 4.12
CA TYR A 80 -15.62 1.41 3.94
C TYR A 80 -15.67 1.76 2.46
N LYS A 81 -15.73 3.06 2.18
CA LYS A 81 -15.61 3.59 0.83
C LYS A 81 -14.38 4.47 0.77
N VAL A 82 -13.46 4.13 -0.14
CA VAL A 82 -12.23 4.90 -0.36
C VAL A 82 -12.36 5.64 -1.68
N ARG A 83 -11.95 6.92 -1.65
CA ARG A 83 -11.85 7.77 -2.83
C ARG A 83 -10.38 7.99 -3.17
N THR A 84 -10.03 7.73 -4.41
CA THR A 84 -8.68 7.91 -4.95
C THR A 84 -8.38 9.39 -5.24
N ILE A 85 -7.11 9.73 -5.47
CA ILE A 85 -6.71 11.07 -5.93
C ILE A 85 -7.28 11.44 -7.31
N THR A 86 -7.70 10.47 -8.11
CA THR A 86 -8.37 10.69 -9.40
C THR A 86 -9.87 10.90 -9.26
N GLY A 87 -10.42 10.76 -8.06
CA GLY A 87 -11.84 10.90 -7.78
C GLY A 87 -12.64 9.60 -7.89
N ASP A 88 -12.03 8.52 -8.39
CA ASP A 88 -12.64 7.18 -8.43
C ASP A 88 -12.92 6.66 -7.02
N GLU A 89 -14.02 5.92 -6.87
CA GLU A 89 -14.40 5.30 -5.60
C GLU A 89 -14.39 3.77 -5.69
N PHE A 90 -13.99 3.12 -4.60
CA PHE A 90 -14.09 1.67 -4.46
C PHE A 90 -14.46 1.28 -3.03
N ASN A 91 -15.04 0.09 -2.89
CA ASN A 91 -15.49 -0.46 -1.62
C ASN A 91 -14.35 -1.26 -0.99
N VAL A 92 -14.20 -1.13 0.32
CA VAL A 92 -13.23 -1.87 1.12
C VAL A 92 -13.97 -2.71 2.12
N ILE A 93 -13.66 -4.00 2.16
CA ILE A 93 -14.15 -4.95 3.16
C ILE A 93 -12.96 -5.29 4.04
N TYR A 94 -12.85 -4.67 5.21
CA TYR A 94 -11.85 -5.02 6.20
C TYR A 94 -12.43 -6.05 7.16
N THR A 95 -11.72 -7.14 7.38
CA THR A 95 -12.23 -8.21 8.23
C THR A 95 -11.12 -9.07 8.82
N ARG A 96 -11.46 -9.71 9.94
CA ARG A 96 -10.75 -10.84 10.54
C ARG A 96 -11.52 -12.15 10.39
N SER A 97 -12.78 -12.08 9.97
CA SER A 97 -13.67 -13.24 9.98
C SER A 97 -13.55 -14.07 8.71
N SER A 98 -13.28 -15.36 8.87
CA SER A 98 -13.33 -16.34 7.80
C SER A 98 -14.68 -16.34 7.06
N ALA A 99 -15.80 -16.14 7.77
CA ALA A 99 -17.12 -16.07 7.15
C ALA A 99 -17.25 -14.86 6.20
N THR A 100 -16.80 -13.68 6.62
CA THR A 100 -16.78 -12.48 5.77
C THR A 100 -15.85 -12.68 4.58
N VAL A 101 -14.68 -13.30 4.78
CA VAL A 101 -13.76 -13.63 3.68
C VAL A 101 -14.45 -14.53 2.66
N LYS A 102 -15.09 -15.62 3.08
CA LYS A 102 -15.86 -16.53 2.18
C LYS A 102 -16.94 -15.80 1.40
N GLY A 103 -17.69 -14.91 2.06
CA GLY A 103 -18.69 -14.07 1.41
C GLY A 103 -18.09 -13.14 0.34
N CYS A 104 -16.94 -12.53 0.65
CA CYS A 104 -16.19 -11.69 -0.28
C CYS A 104 -15.65 -12.48 -1.48
N LEU A 105 -15.06 -13.66 -1.25
CA LEU A 105 -14.58 -14.53 -2.32
C LEU A 105 -15.71 -15.01 -3.24
N SER A 106 -16.89 -15.31 -2.68
CA SER A 106 -18.09 -15.63 -3.47
C SER A 106 -18.53 -14.44 -4.33
N ARG A 107 -18.41 -13.21 -3.81
CA ARG A 107 -18.65 -11.99 -4.58
C ARG A 107 -17.64 -11.82 -5.71
N PHE A 108 -16.35 -12.06 -5.45
CA PHE A 108 -15.31 -12.01 -6.49
C PHE A 108 -15.56 -13.01 -7.62
N ARG A 109 -15.92 -14.26 -7.29
CA ARG A 109 -16.28 -15.27 -8.31
C ARG A 109 -17.41 -14.80 -9.22
N ARG A 110 -18.50 -14.27 -8.67
CA ARG A 110 -19.59 -13.70 -9.48
C ARG A 110 -19.13 -12.53 -10.35
N MET A 111 -18.23 -11.68 -9.85
CA MET A 111 -17.69 -10.56 -10.65
C MET A 111 -16.85 -11.06 -11.83
N PHE A 112 -16.10 -12.13 -11.63
CA PHE A 112 -15.34 -12.78 -12.69
C PHE A 112 -16.24 -13.48 -13.72
N GLU A 113 -17.22 -14.25 -13.27
CA GLU A 113 -18.18 -14.95 -14.14
C GLU A 113 -19.03 -13.99 -14.98
N ASN A 114 -19.33 -12.81 -14.44
CA ASN A 114 -20.07 -11.76 -15.14
C ASN A 114 -19.20 -10.89 -16.07
N SER A 115 -17.91 -11.19 -16.20
CA SER A 115 -16.97 -10.44 -17.03
C SER A 115 -16.47 -11.30 -18.20
N ASN A 116 -16.47 -10.75 -19.42
CA ASN A 116 -15.99 -11.47 -20.62
C ASN A 116 -14.45 -11.51 -20.73
N GLY A 117 -13.73 -11.22 -19.65
CA GLY A 117 -12.28 -11.07 -19.62
C GLY A 117 -11.59 -12.11 -18.76
N GLU A 118 -10.26 -12.07 -18.75
CA GLU A 118 -9.48 -12.84 -17.79
C GLU A 118 -9.82 -12.47 -16.34
N TRP A 119 -9.74 -13.47 -15.45
CA TRP A 119 -9.96 -13.27 -14.02
C TRP A 119 -8.71 -12.64 -13.42
N VAL A 120 -8.81 -11.38 -13.01
CA VAL A 120 -7.67 -10.60 -12.51
C VAL A 120 -7.98 -10.01 -11.15
N ALA A 121 -7.07 -10.23 -10.20
CA ALA A 121 -7.11 -9.62 -8.88
C ALA A 121 -5.79 -8.89 -8.59
N GLY A 122 -5.85 -7.69 -8.04
CA GLY A 122 -4.69 -7.06 -7.40
C GLY A 122 -4.41 -7.73 -6.06
N LEU A 123 -3.14 -7.95 -5.73
CA LEU A 123 -2.67 -8.58 -4.51
C LEU A 123 -1.50 -7.78 -3.94
N ASP A 124 -1.52 -7.59 -2.63
CA ASP A 124 -0.42 -7.02 -1.84
C ASP A 124 -0.39 -7.65 -0.44
N VAL A 125 0.70 -7.45 0.31
CA VAL A 125 0.88 -8.00 1.66
C VAL A 125 1.63 -7.02 2.57
N GLU A 126 1.09 -6.83 3.77
CA GLU A 126 1.77 -6.13 4.86
C GLU A 126 2.18 -7.09 5.96
N TYR A 127 3.31 -6.82 6.64
CA TYR A 127 3.95 -7.78 7.53
C TYR A 127 3.98 -7.38 9.00
N THR A 128 4.12 -8.38 9.87
CA THR A 128 4.49 -8.16 11.26
C THR A 128 5.89 -7.55 11.36
N THR A 129 6.11 -6.70 12.36
CA THR A 129 7.43 -6.12 12.63
C THR A 129 8.30 -7.13 13.38
N VAL A 130 9.56 -7.29 12.95
CA VAL A 130 10.58 -8.07 13.66
C VAL A 130 11.66 -7.15 14.23
N LEU A 131 12.19 -7.50 15.41
CA LEU A 131 13.31 -6.79 16.04
C LEU A 131 14.60 -7.56 15.75
N GLY A 132 15.39 -7.12 14.76
CA GLY A 132 16.66 -7.75 14.39
C GLY A 132 16.81 -7.99 12.89
N ARG A 133 17.93 -8.62 12.49
CA ARG A 133 18.14 -9.01 11.08
C ARG A 133 17.43 -10.34 10.83
N GLU A 134 16.49 -10.38 9.88
CA GLU A 134 15.68 -11.58 9.58
C GLU A 134 16.48 -12.87 9.38
N LYS A 135 17.66 -12.77 8.75
CA LYS A 135 18.54 -13.93 8.49
C LYS A 135 19.04 -14.62 9.76
N ASP A 136 19.07 -13.91 10.88
CA ASP A 136 19.57 -14.42 12.16
C ASP A 136 18.41 -14.97 13.04
N LEU A 137 17.16 -14.78 12.61
CA LEU A 137 15.96 -15.21 13.34
C LEU A 137 15.56 -16.65 12.97
N LYS A 138 15.04 -17.38 13.96
CA LYS A 138 14.37 -18.66 13.73
C LYS A 138 13.09 -18.44 12.94
N ASP A 139 12.62 -19.47 12.23
CA ASP A 139 11.47 -19.33 11.33
C ASP A 139 10.20 -18.82 12.03
N GLU A 140 9.97 -19.23 13.28
CA GLU A 140 8.86 -18.78 14.11
C GLU A 140 8.92 -17.30 14.51
N GLU A 141 10.13 -16.72 14.54
CA GLU A 141 10.44 -15.32 14.90
C GLU A 141 10.49 -14.39 13.69
N ARG A 142 10.57 -14.95 12.48
CA ARG A 142 10.60 -14.17 11.24
C ARG A 142 9.26 -13.47 10.97
N LYS A 143 9.30 -12.44 10.13
CA LYS A 143 8.09 -11.71 9.74
C LYS A 143 7.08 -12.65 9.09
N LYS A 144 5.80 -12.44 9.42
CA LYS A 144 4.65 -13.17 8.90
C LYS A 144 3.69 -12.19 8.22
N PRO A 145 2.82 -12.66 7.31
CA PRO A 145 1.74 -11.85 6.79
C PRO A 145 0.88 -11.34 7.95
N ALA A 146 0.67 -10.03 8.00
CA ALA A 146 -0.22 -9.39 8.97
C ALA A 146 -1.55 -9.01 8.30
N VAL A 147 -1.48 -8.40 7.12
CA VAL A 147 -2.63 -8.04 6.31
C VAL A 147 -2.38 -8.52 4.88
N ILE A 148 -3.39 -9.10 4.25
CA ILE A 148 -3.37 -9.46 2.82
C ILE A 148 -4.50 -8.73 2.14
N GLN A 149 -4.19 -8.03 1.06
CA GLN A 149 -5.17 -7.26 0.31
C GLN A 149 -5.45 -7.90 -1.03
N VAL A 150 -6.72 -8.11 -1.36
CA VAL A 150 -7.15 -8.67 -2.66
C VAL A 150 -8.18 -7.72 -3.26
N CYS A 151 -7.87 -7.13 -4.42
CA CYS A 151 -8.78 -6.22 -5.10
C CYS A 151 -9.28 -6.80 -6.42
N VAL A 152 -10.60 -6.88 -6.57
CA VAL A 152 -11.27 -7.26 -7.82
C VAL A 152 -12.18 -6.11 -8.23
N HIS A 153 -11.88 -5.50 -9.38
CA HIS A 153 -12.58 -4.32 -9.90
C HIS A 153 -12.60 -3.17 -8.87
N ASN A 154 -13.77 -2.86 -8.30
CA ASN A 154 -14.00 -1.79 -7.34
C ASN A 154 -14.30 -2.30 -5.92
N VAL A 155 -13.83 -3.51 -5.60
CA VAL A 155 -13.99 -4.12 -4.28
C VAL A 155 -12.65 -4.67 -3.81
N CYS A 156 -12.16 -4.17 -2.68
CA CYS A 156 -10.92 -4.62 -2.05
C CYS A 156 -11.23 -5.31 -0.72
N LEU A 157 -10.81 -6.57 -0.60
CA LEU A 157 -10.74 -7.28 0.67
C LEU A 157 -9.43 -6.90 1.36
N VAL A 158 -9.52 -6.39 2.59
CA VAL A 158 -8.38 -6.19 3.48
C VAL A 158 -8.49 -7.21 4.60
N TYR A 159 -7.82 -8.36 4.42
CA TYR A 159 -7.90 -9.47 5.37
C TYR A 159 -6.78 -9.35 6.41
N HIS A 160 -7.16 -9.06 7.66
CA HIS A 160 -6.25 -8.93 8.79
C HIS A 160 -5.88 -10.31 9.35
N ILE A 161 -5.15 -11.06 8.54
CA ILE A 161 -4.92 -12.50 8.70
C ILE A 161 -4.21 -12.86 10.01
N CYS A 162 -3.34 -12.02 10.55
CA CYS A 162 -2.65 -12.32 11.82
C CYS A 162 -3.57 -12.31 13.04
N HIS A 163 -4.76 -11.72 12.92
CA HIS A 163 -5.82 -11.73 13.92
C HIS A 163 -7.09 -12.42 13.41
N ALA A 164 -6.95 -13.33 12.43
CA ALA A 164 -8.08 -14.10 11.92
C ALA A 164 -8.75 -14.92 13.01
N ASP A 165 -10.09 -15.02 12.97
CA ASP A 165 -10.85 -15.83 13.93
C ASP A 165 -10.54 -17.33 13.80
N VAL A 166 -10.48 -17.81 12.57
CA VAL A 166 -10.07 -19.16 12.19
C VAL A 166 -9.33 -19.11 10.86
N GLU A 167 -8.56 -20.16 10.58
CA GLU A 167 -7.97 -20.35 9.27
C GLU A 167 -9.06 -20.45 8.18
N CYS A 168 -8.92 -19.67 7.11
CA CYS A 168 -9.86 -19.68 5.99
C CYS A 168 -9.35 -20.54 4.82
N GLN A 169 -9.75 -21.82 4.77
CA GLN A 169 -9.37 -22.74 3.69
C GLN A 169 -9.83 -22.25 2.31
N ASP A 170 -10.99 -21.60 2.22
CA ASP A 170 -11.49 -21.01 0.96
C ASP A 170 -10.54 -19.92 0.44
N PHE A 171 -9.95 -19.13 1.33
CA PHE A 171 -8.95 -18.13 0.97
C PHE A 171 -7.65 -18.77 0.47
N LYS A 172 -7.19 -19.85 1.13
CA LYS A 172 -6.03 -20.63 0.64
C LYS A 172 -6.28 -21.18 -0.76
N ASN A 173 -7.45 -21.77 -0.98
CA ASN A 173 -7.85 -22.33 -2.27
C ASN A 173 -7.95 -21.25 -3.34
N PHE A 174 -8.50 -20.08 -3.00
CA PHE A 174 -8.60 -18.94 -3.90
C PHE A 174 -7.23 -18.42 -4.35
N LEU A 175 -6.28 -18.21 -3.43
CA LEU A 175 -4.93 -17.77 -3.80
C LEU A 175 -4.19 -18.81 -4.67
N LYS A 176 -4.41 -20.10 -4.42
CA LYS A 176 -3.78 -21.19 -5.17
C LYS A 176 -4.38 -21.39 -6.57
N ASP A 177 -5.58 -20.89 -6.80
CA ASP A 177 -6.28 -21.04 -8.07
C ASP A 177 -5.46 -20.39 -9.21
N LYS A 178 -5.20 -21.17 -10.26
CA LYS A 178 -4.42 -20.71 -11.41
C LYS A 178 -5.27 -19.96 -12.44
N THR A 179 -6.60 -20.06 -12.33
CA THR A 179 -7.53 -19.31 -13.19
C THR A 179 -7.50 -17.82 -12.88
N VAL A 180 -7.26 -17.45 -11.61
CA VAL A 180 -7.13 -16.06 -11.18
C VAL A 180 -5.69 -15.60 -11.33
N LYS A 181 -5.46 -14.59 -12.16
CA LYS A 181 -4.19 -13.87 -12.25
C LYS A 181 -4.08 -12.88 -11.10
N PHE A 182 -3.08 -13.06 -10.25
CA PHE A 182 -2.80 -12.19 -9.11
C PHE A 182 -1.72 -11.17 -9.47
N VAL A 183 -2.13 -9.93 -9.71
CA VAL A 183 -1.23 -8.83 -10.04
C VAL A 183 -0.61 -8.25 -8.78
N THR A 184 0.70 -8.10 -8.76
CA THR A 184 1.49 -7.71 -7.59
C THR A 184 2.60 -6.72 -7.99
N VAL A 185 3.31 -6.17 -7.01
CA VAL A 185 4.53 -5.35 -7.21
C VAL A 185 5.62 -5.88 -6.28
N ASP A 186 6.80 -6.25 -6.81
CA ASP A 186 7.93 -6.76 -6.01
C ASP A 186 7.60 -8.05 -5.22
N PHE A 187 6.99 -9.02 -5.91
CA PHE A 187 6.36 -10.18 -5.28
C PHE A 187 7.33 -11.21 -4.70
N LYS A 188 8.63 -11.07 -4.98
CA LYS A 188 9.63 -12.07 -4.58
C LYS A 188 9.63 -12.28 -3.06
N ASN A 189 9.60 -11.18 -2.30
CA ASN A 189 9.57 -11.24 -0.84
C ASN A 189 8.19 -11.71 -0.32
N ASP A 190 7.09 -11.23 -0.90
CA ASP A 190 5.73 -11.67 -0.55
C ASP A 190 5.58 -13.18 -0.65
N LYS A 191 6.04 -13.76 -1.77
CA LYS A 191 5.97 -15.19 -2.02
C LYS A 191 6.64 -16.00 -0.91
N GLU A 192 7.81 -15.56 -0.45
CA GLU A 192 8.52 -16.22 0.64
C GLU A 192 7.73 -16.13 1.95
N VAL A 193 7.26 -14.92 2.29
CA VAL A 193 6.56 -14.67 3.56
C VAL A 193 5.20 -15.38 3.62
N LEU A 194 4.46 -15.40 2.51
CA LEU A 194 3.21 -16.17 2.38
C LEU A 194 3.46 -17.68 2.51
N GLY A 195 4.54 -18.18 1.89
CA GLY A 195 4.93 -19.58 1.95
C GLY A 195 5.20 -20.08 3.37
N ARG A 196 5.71 -19.23 4.26
CA ARG A 196 5.96 -19.56 5.68
C ARG A 196 4.69 -19.95 6.44
N ILE A 197 3.52 -19.50 6.01
CA ILE A 197 2.22 -19.86 6.61
C ILE A 197 1.38 -20.77 5.69
N GLY A 198 2.01 -21.40 4.69
CA GLY A 198 1.36 -22.33 3.78
C GLY A 198 0.41 -21.68 2.77
N LEU A 199 0.54 -20.36 2.52
CA LEU A 199 -0.19 -19.68 1.45
C LEU A 199 0.65 -19.71 0.17
N VAL A 200 0.01 -20.14 -0.93
CA VAL A 200 0.63 -20.23 -2.25
C VAL A 200 -0.21 -19.44 -3.24
N VAL A 201 0.42 -18.52 -3.96
CA VAL A 201 -0.20 -17.78 -5.07
C VAL A 201 0.01 -18.56 -6.36
N GLY A 202 -1.07 -19.03 -6.98
CA GLY A 202 -1.04 -19.97 -8.09
C GLY A 202 -0.57 -19.38 -9.42
N ASN A 203 -0.99 -18.15 -9.72
CA ASN A 203 -0.68 -17.43 -10.97
C ASN A 203 -0.32 -15.95 -10.70
N PRO A 204 0.85 -15.69 -10.12
CA PRO A 204 1.30 -14.33 -9.84
C PRO A 204 1.78 -13.61 -11.10
N PHE A 205 1.46 -12.32 -11.22
CA PHE A 205 1.91 -11.42 -12.27
C PHE A 205 2.57 -10.18 -11.64
N ASP A 206 3.90 -10.19 -11.57
CA ASP A 206 4.67 -9.09 -10.96
C ASP A 206 4.90 -7.95 -11.96
N LEU A 207 4.32 -6.79 -11.68
CA LEU A 207 4.40 -5.60 -12.53
C LEU A 207 5.84 -5.07 -12.69
N GLN A 208 6.73 -5.27 -11.72
CA GLN A 208 8.12 -4.80 -11.85
C GLN A 208 8.90 -5.58 -12.91
N ASN A 209 8.59 -6.87 -13.09
CA ASN A 209 9.27 -7.73 -14.06
C ASN A 209 8.86 -7.44 -15.51
N ASN A 210 7.78 -6.68 -15.72
CA ASN A 210 7.22 -6.42 -17.04
C ASN A 210 7.72 -5.12 -17.69
N ARG A 211 8.69 -4.43 -17.07
CA ARG A 211 9.38 -3.23 -17.62
C ARG A 211 8.43 -2.13 -18.14
N LEU A 212 7.33 -1.89 -17.42
CA LEU A 212 6.31 -0.88 -17.77
C LEU A 212 6.86 0.56 -17.86
N VAL A 213 8.02 0.82 -17.25
CA VAL A 213 8.68 2.13 -17.21
C VAL A 213 10.20 1.95 -17.33
N PRO A 214 10.97 2.96 -17.76
CA PRO A 214 12.43 2.91 -17.85
C PRO A 214 13.11 3.03 -16.46
N SER A 215 12.73 2.13 -15.54
CA SER A 215 13.34 1.98 -14.23
C SER A 215 13.43 0.48 -13.92
N ARG A 216 14.53 0.05 -13.29
CA ARG A 216 14.75 -1.37 -12.96
C ARG A 216 13.85 -1.85 -11.83
N GLN A 217 13.51 -0.97 -10.89
CA GLN A 217 12.69 -1.27 -9.71
C GLN A 217 11.77 -0.09 -9.41
N PRO A 218 10.75 0.15 -10.27
CA PRO A 218 9.85 1.26 -10.07
C PRO A 218 8.97 1.03 -8.84
N SER A 219 8.74 2.10 -8.08
CA SER A 219 7.76 2.06 -7.00
C SER A 219 6.34 1.90 -7.55
N MET A 220 5.40 1.43 -6.71
CA MET A 220 3.98 1.35 -7.06
C MET A 220 3.44 2.72 -7.51
N LEU A 221 3.80 3.81 -6.85
CA LEU A 221 3.39 5.17 -7.23
C LEU A 221 3.97 5.60 -8.59
N THR A 222 5.20 5.19 -8.90
CA THR A 222 5.81 5.42 -10.21
C THR A 222 5.03 4.70 -11.31
N LEU A 223 4.66 3.43 -11.08
CA LEU A 223 3.87 2.63 -12.01
C LEU A 223 2.45 3.20 -12.16
N ALA A 224 1.78 3.55 -11.05
CA ALA A 224 0.45 4.18 -11.06
C ALA A 224 0.48 5.53 -11.79
N GLY A 225 1.54 6.31 -11.61
CA GLY A 225 1.78 7.55 -12.34
C GLY A 225 1.83 7.37 -13.86
N ALA A 226 2.33 6.23 -14.32
CA ALA A 226 2.50 5.91 -15.73
C ALA A 226 1.26 5.25 -16.35
N MET A 227 0.62 4.33 -15.64
CA MET A 227 -0.45 3.49 -16.20
C MET A 227 -1.86 3.91 -15.79
N VAL A 228 -2.01 4.60 -14.65
CA VAL A 228 -3.32 5.00 -14.11
C VAL A 228 -3.53 6.49 -14.33
N HIS A 229 -2.73 7.33 -13.67
CA HIS A 229 -2.85 8.79 -13.81
C HIS A 229 -1.59 9.52 -13.27
N PRO A 230 -1.10 10.59 -13.93
CA PRO A 230 0.10 11.31 -13.51
C PRO A 230 0.08 11.88 -12.08
N SER A 231 -1.10 12.13 -11.49
CA SER A 231 -1.23 12.65 -10.13
C SER A 231 -0.62 11.72 -9.06
N TYR A 232 -0.56 10.41 -9.31
CA TYR A 232 0.09 9.46 -8.39
C TYR A 232 1.59 9.73 -8.21
N ARG A 233 2.26 10.39 -9.18
CA ARG A 233 3.67 10.79 -9.04
C ARG A 233 3.91 11.89 -8.01
N LYS A 234 2.85 12.59 -7.60
CA LYS A 234 2.90 13.67 -6.60
C LYS A 234 2.67 13.16 -5.18
N LEU A 235 2.34 11.87 -5.03
CA LEU A 235 2.16 11.26 -3.72
C LEU A 235 3.49 10.81 -3.16
N GLU A 236 3.61 10.90 -1.84
CA GLU A 236 4.74 10.40 -1.09
C GLU A 236 4.32 9.17 -0.29
N LYS A 237 5.25 8.23 -0.12
CA LYS A 237 5.04 7.12 0.79
C LYS A 237 4.99 7.64 2.23
N PRO A 238 4.16 7.05 3.11
CA PRO A 238 4.19 7.35 4.53
C PRO A 238 5.59 7.17 5.11
N HIS A 239 5.90 7.95 6.15
CA HIS A 239 7.14 7.80 6.90
C HIS A 239 7.23 6.41 7.55
N TYR A 240 8.44 5.86 7.75
CA TYR A 240 8.64 4.48 8.22
C TYR A 240 7.88 4.15 9.53
N THR A 241 7.65 5.16 10.38
CA THR A 241 6.90 5.02 11.64
C THR A 241 5.44 4.66 11.44
N PHE A 242 4.88 4.91 10.25
CA PHE A 242 3.55 4.46 9.85
C PHE A 242 3.49 2.92 9.90
N HIS A 243 4.43 2.23 9.25
CA HIS A 243 4.44 0.77 9.19
C HIS A 243 4.89 0.11 10.51
N ARG A 244 5.76 0.78 11.27
CA ARG A 244 6.42 0.18 12.44
C ARG A 244 5.41 -0.23 13.52
N HIS A 245 5.37 -1.53 13.83
CA HIS A 245 4.46 -2.18 14.79
C HIS A 245 2.97 -1.95 14.50
N ALA A 246 2.59 -1.45 13.32
CA ALA A 246 1.21 -1.08 13.03
C ALA A 246 0.35 -2.27 12.63
N TRP A 247 0.86 -3.07 11.70
CA TRP A 247 0.09 -4.16 11.10
C TRP A 247 -0.24 -5.31 12.05
N GLN A 248 0.49 -5.44 13.17
CA GLN A 248 0.24 -6.46 14.19
C GLN A 248 -0.68 -5.98 15.32
N ARG A 249 -1.11 -4.70 15.30
CA ARG A 249 -2.04 -4.18 16.32
C ARG A 249 -3.31 -5.00 16.29
N ASN A 250 -3.90 -5.25 17.46
CA ASN A 250 -5.18 -5.96 17.54
C ASN A 250 -6.24 -5.29 16.65
N VAL A 251 -6.26 -3.95 16.57
CA VAL A 251 -7.16 -3.22 15.67
C VAL A 251 -6.36 -2.22 14.86
N LEU A 252 -6.54 -2.23 13.54
CA LEU A 252 -6.00 -1.21 12.65
C LEU A 252 -6.86 0.04 12.71
N ASP A 253 -6.21 1.20 12.68
CA ASP A 253 -6.90 2.46 12.43
C ASP A 253 -7.29 2.59 10.95
N ILE A 254 -8.14 3.57 10.67
CA ILE A 254 -8.70 3.79 9.33
C ILE A 254 -7.62 4.10 8.29
N ASP A 255 -6.54 4.77 8.68
CA ASP A 255 -5.47 5.15 7.76
C ASP A 255 -4.72 3.91 7.26
N HIS A 256 -4.44 2.94 8.14
CA HIS A 256 -3.84 1.67 7.75
C HIS A 256 -4.76 0.81 6.89
N ILE A 257 -6.07 0.80 7.19
CA ILE A 257 -7.07 0.10 6.36
C ILE A 257 -7.12 0.70 4.96
N HIS A 258 -7.17 2.03 4.85
CA HIS A 258 -7.20 2.74 3.57
C HIS A 258 -5.89 2.57 2.79
N TYR A 259 -4.74 2.66 3.46
CA TYR A 259 -3.44 2.46 2.85
C TYR A 259 -3.35 1.05 2.23
N ALA A 260 -3.64 0.02 3.02
CA ALA A 260 -3.66 -1.37 2.57
C ALA A 260 -4.60 -1.55 1.35
N ALA A 261 -5.82 -1.02 1.44
CA ALA A 261 -6.79 -1.14 0.37
C ALA A 261 -6.34 -0.46 -0.93
N MET A 262 -5.67 0.69 -0.82
CA MET A 262 -5.11 1.41 -1.97
C MET A 262 -4.01 0.61 -2.66
N ASP A 263 -3.12 -0.06 -1.92
CA ASP A 263 -2.03 -0.85 -2.53
C ASP A 263 -2.58 -2.02 -3.36
N GLY A 264 -3.56 -2.76 -2.84
CA GLY A 264 -4.27 -3.80 -3.60
C GLY A 264 -5.04 -3.23 -4.81
N TYR A 265 -5.70 -2.08 -4.65
CA TYR A 265 -6.42 -1.40 -5.74
C TYR A 265 -5.47 -0.93 -6.86
N LEU A 266 -4.30 -0.42 -6.51
CA LEU A 266 -3.30 0.06 -7.47
C LEU A 266 -2.69 -1.08 -8.26
N CYS A 267 -2.38 -2.23 -7.63
CA CYS A 267 -1.96 -3.43 -8.36
C CYS A 267 -2.92 -3.74 -9.51
N PHE A 268 -4.22 -3.85 -9.23
CA PHE A 268 -5.25 -4.12 -10.25
C PHE A 268 -5.32 -3.03 -11.33
N ASN A 269 -5.34 -1.75 -10.95
CA ASN A 269 -5.55 -0.66 -11.90
C ASN A 269 -4.31 -0.34 -12.74
N ILE A 270 -3.09 -0.53 -12.22
CA ILE A 270 -1.86 -0.43 -13.00
C ILE A 270 -1.90 -1.45 -14.14
N TYR A 271 -2.26 -2.69 -13.84
CA TYR A 271 -2.40 -3.74 -14.85
C TYR A 271 -3.47 -3.41 -15.89
N LYS A 272 -4.64 -2.94 -15.45
CA LYS A 272 -5.71 -2.49 -16.35
C LYS A 272 -5.25 -1.36 -17.28
N GLY A 273 -4.47 -0.41 -16.75
CA GLY A 273 -3.86 0.66 -17.53
C GLY A 273 -2.87 0.13 -18.58
N TRP A 274 -2.00 -0.78 -18.17
CA TRP A 274 -1.03 -1.44 -19.06
C TRP A 274 -1.68 -2.25 -20.19
N MET A 275 -2.76 -2.98 -19.90
CA MET A 275 -3.51 -3.71 -20.92
C MET A 275 -4.14 -2.79 -21.96
N LYS A 276 -4.63 -1.61 -21.53
CA LYS A 276 -5.16 -0.59 -22.44
C LYS A 276 -4.06 -0.01 -23.33
N SER A 277 -2.89 0.32 -22.77
CA SER A 277 -1.78 0.86 -23.57
C SER A 277 -1.29 -0.15 -24.61
N ASN A 278 -1.20 -1.44 -24.26
CA ASN A 278 -0.77 -2.49 -25.19
C ASN A 278 -1.78 -2.70 -26.33
N SER A 279 -3.08 -2.58 -26.03
CA SER A 279 -4.14 -2.72 -27.04
C SER A 279 -4.10 -1.59 -28.07
N GLN A 280 -3.79 -0.35 -27.65
CA GLN A 280 -3.64 0.80 -28.55
C GLN A 280 -2.41 0.70 -29.47
N VAL A 281 -1.29 0.20 -28.95
CA VAL A 281 -0.05 -0.02 -29.75
C VAL A 281 -0.28 -1.05 -30.86
N CYS A 282 -1.04 -2.13 -30.58
CA CYS A 282 -1.37 -3.16 -31.56
C CYS A 282 -2.38 -2.67 -32.63
N GLY A 283 -3.33 -1.80 -32.25
CA GLY A 283 -4.29 -1.20 -33.18
C GLY A 283 -3.65 -0.24 -34.20
N SER A 284 -2.76 0.64 -33.73
CA SER A 284 -2.08 1.62 -34.59
C SER A 284 -1.16 0.97 -35.64
N SER A 285 -0.53 -0.17 -35.30
CA SER A 285 0.34 -0.92 -36.23
C SER A 285 -0.41 -1.53 -37.41
N LYS A 286 -1.68 -1.92 -37.22
CA LYS A 286 -2.54 -2.47 -38.30
C LYS A 286 -3.01 -1.37 -39.27
N GLU A 287 -3.29 -0.19 -38.75
CA GLU A 287 -3.77 0.96 -39.54
C GLU A 287 -2.65 1.56 -40.41
N VAL A 288 -1.42 1.65 -39.89
CA VAL A 288 -0.23 2.05 -40.66
C VAL A 288 0.11 1.01 -41.75
N SER A 289 -0.09 -0.29 -41.47
CA SER A 289 0.14 -1.36 -42.45
C SER A 289 -0.93 -1.38 -43.55
N ALA A 290 -2.20 -1.07 -43.22
CA ALA A 290 -3.28 -0.95 -44.19
C ALA A 290 -3.10 0.29 -45.09
N LYS A 291 -2.67 1.43 -44.51
CA LYS A 291 -2.38 2.66 -45.27
C LYS A 291 -1.20 2.48 -46.22
N ARG A 292 -0.11 1.84 -45.77
CA ARG A 292 1.05 1.49 -46.64
C ARG A 292 0.72 0.51 -47.76
N LYS A 293 -0.25 -0.39 -47.58
CA LYS A 293 -0.73 -1.26 -48.68
C LYS A 293 -1.60 -0.52 -49.68
N ARG A 294 -2.40 0.45 -49.23
CA ARG A 294 -3.23 1.28 -50.10
C ARG A 294 -2.38 2.23 -50.96
N ASP A 295 -1.41 2.89 -50.34
CA ASP A 295 -0.49 3.80 -51.05
C ASP A 295 0.47 3.07 -52.00
N LYS A 296 0.71 1.76 -51.82
CA LYS A 296 1.49 0.95 -52.78
C LYS A 296 0.70 0.50 -53.99
N ASN A 297 -0.61 0.32 -53.85
CA ASN A 297 -1.48 -0.08 -54.96
C ASN A 297 -1.91 1.11 -55.83
N GLU A 298 -1.68 2.36 -55.39
CA GLU A 298 -2.01 3.57 -56.16
C GLU A 298 -0.81 4.13 -56.96
N VAL A 299 0.37 3.50 -56.92
CA VAL A 299 1.61 4.00 -57.55
C VAL A 299 2.11 3.11 -58.71
N GLU A 300 1.39 2.05 -59.08
CA GLU A 300 1.81 1.13 -60.18
C GLU A 300 1.07 1.32 -61.52
N ASP A 301 0.23 2.35 -61.68
CA ASP A 301 -0.55 2.56 -62.93
C ASP A 301 -0.34 3.94 -63.55
N VAL A 302 0.89 4.37 -63.85
CA VAL A 302 1.09 5.45 -64.84
C VAL A 302 2.43 5.27 -65.57
N ASP A 303 2.33 5.31 -66.90
CA ASP A 303 3.38 5.45 -67.92
C ASP A 303 3.99 4.17 -68.51
N GLU A 304 3.29 3.59 -69.49
CA GLU A 304 3.92 3.26 -70.77
C GLU A 304 2.91 3.37 -71.93
N ASP A 305 3.37 4.02 -72.99
CA ASP A 305 2.90 4.02 -74.40
C ASP A 305 2.07 5.17 -75.00
N SER A 306 2.63 5.62 -76.15
CA SER A 306 2.06 6.30 -77.34
C SER A 306 2.25 7.83 -77.36
N GLU A 307 2.95 8.49 -78.28
CA GLU A 307 3.68 8.17 -79.54
C GLU A 307 4.76 9.26 -79.74
#